data_AF-A0A962QGJ0-F1
#
_entry.id   AF-A0A962QGJ0-F1
#
_cell.length_a   1.000
_cell.length_b   1.000
_cell.length_c   1.000
_cell.angle_alpha   90.00
_cell.angle_beta   90.00
_cell.angle_gamma   90.00
#
_symmetry.space_group_name_H-M   'P 1'
#
loop_
_entity.id
_entity.type
_entity.pdbx_description
1 polymer ?
#
loop_
_entity_poly.entity_id
_entity_poly.type
_entity_poly.pdbx_seq_one_letter_code
_entity_poly.pdbx_strand_id
1 'polypeptide(L)'
;MSESNLLPLIQQLESIKTQEQALKKERARLESELAKSFVAPLGGSKTYPYHGYKVTTKVPVNYKLDAEVWTGIEEKIPPALRPVQTKLAIDPTGCKICGPFAPRRSPQRPANLR
;
A
#
# COMPACT_ATOMS: atom_id res chain seq x y z
N MET A 1 36.73 31.23 4.13
CA MET A 1 36.42 30.39 5.31
C MET A 1 37.58 29.43 5.48
N SER A 2 38.42 29.64 6.48
CA SER A 2 39.68 28.91 6.68
C SER A 2 39.45 27.47 7.12
N GLU A 3 40.24 26.53 6.58
CA GLU A 3 40.19 25.08 6.88
C GLU A 3 40.30 24.77 8.38
N SER A 4 40.93 25.66 9.15
CA SER A 4 41.08 25.58 10.60
C SER A 4 39.75 25.49 11.39
N ASN A 5 38.64 25.99 10.83
CA ASN A 5 37.33 25.93 11.49
C ASN A 5 36.54 24.65 11.17
N LEU A 6 36.98 23.85 10.19
CA LEU A 6 36.21 22.68 9.72
C LEU A 6 36.49 21.41 10.53
N LEU A 7 37.75 21.19 10.92
CA LEU A 7 38.15 20.03 11.72
C LEU A 7 37.35 19.86 13.03
N PRO A 8 37.17 20.90 13.88
CA PRO A 8 36.40 20.75 15.11
C PRO A 8 34.92 20.43 14.83
N LEU A 9 34.34 20.97 13.75
CA LEU A 9 32.96 20.68 13.34
C LEU A 9 32.78 19.23 12.89
N ILE A 10 33.75 18.68 12.15
CA ILE A 10 33.74 17.28 11.72
C ILE A 10 33.82 16.35 12.93
N GLN A 11 34.71 16.63 13.87
CA GLN A 11 34.87 15.84 15.08
C GLN A 11 33.62 15.90 15.98
N GLN A 12 33.00 17.08 16.11
CA GLN A 12 31.72 17.22 16.81
C GLN A 12 30.60 16.41 16.12
N LEU A 13 30.52 16.47 14.79
CA LEU A 13 29.53 15.71 14.02
C LEU A 13 29.70 14.19 14.22
N GLU A 14 30.94 13.68 14.24
CA GLU A 14 31.21 12.27 14.53
C GLU A 14 30.78 11.89 15.94
N SER A 15 31.06 12.74 16.94
CA SER A 15 30.63 12.50 18.32
C SER A 15 29.10 12.47 18.45
N ILE A 16 28.38 13.34 17.74
CA ILE A 16 26.92 13.35 17.73
C ILE A 16 26.39 12.09 17.04
N LYS A 17 26.98 11.68 15.90
CA LYS A 17 26.57 10.46 15.20
C LYS A 17 26.72 9.21 16.06
N THR A 18 27.78 9.11 16.84
CA THR A 18 27.98 7.97 17.75
C THR A 18 26.96 7.98 18.90
N GLN A 19 26.66 9.15 19.46
CA GLN A 19 25.60 9.32 20.46
C GLN A 19 24.22 8.95 19.89
N GLU A 20 23.88 9.42 18.69
CA GLU A 20 22.63 9.06 18.02
C GLU A 20 22.51 7.55 17.81
N GLN A 21 23.59 6.88 17.44
CA GLN A 21 23.61 5.42 17.28
C GLN A 21 23.38 4.71 18.61
N ALA A 22 23.98 5.19 19.70
CA ALA A 22 23.76 4.64 21.03
C ALA A 22 22.28 4.80 21.46
N LEU A 23 21.73 6.01 21.31
CA LEU A 23 20.33 6.30 21.64
C LEU A 23 19.34 5.50 20.77
N LYS A 24 19.64 5.30 19.48
CA LYS A 24 18.83 4.44 18.60
C LYS A 24 18.80 2.99 19.10
N LYS A 25 19.94 2.45 19.56
CA LYS A 25 20.01 1.09 20.13
C LYS A 25 19.22 0.99 21.43
N GLU A 26 19.36 1.97 22.31
CA GLU A 26 18.62 2.01 23.57
C GLU A 26 17.12 2.13 23.34
N ARG A 27 16.69 3.01 22.44
CA ARG A 27 15.30 3.13 22.01
C ARG A 27 14.76 1.80 21.48
N ALA A 28 15.48 1.12 20.59
CA ALA A 28 15.04 -0.17 20.04
C ALA A 28 14.91 -1.25 21.13
N ARG A 29 15.82 -1.26 22.12
CA ARG A 29 15.72 -2.13 23.30
C ARG A 29 14.44 -1.84 24.09
N LEU A 30 14.19 -0.58 24.45
CA LEU A 30 12.99 -0.19 25.19
C LEU A 30 11.69 -0.51 24.43
N GLU A 31 11.65 -0.23 23.13
CA GLU A 31 10.52 -0.58 22.27
C GLU A 31 10.28 -2.10 22.25
N SER A 32 11.35 -2.92 22.25
CA SER A 32 11.22 -4.38 22.30
C SER A 32 10.68 -4.89 23.65
N GLU A 33 11.08 -4.27 24.76
CA GLU A 33 10.59 -4.60 26.10
C GLU A 33 9.11 -4.18 26.26
N LEU A 34 8.74 -3.01 25.74
CA LEU A 34 7.35 -2.57 25.64
C LEU A 34 6.52 -3.53 24.78
N ALA A 35 7.02 -3.93 23.61
CA ALA A 35 6.31 -4.83 22.71
C ALA A 35 6.02 -6.21 23.34
N LYS A 36 6.87 -6.71 24.23
CA LYS A 36 6.63 -7.96 24.99
C LYS A 36 5.53 -7.79 26.04
N SER A 37 5.39 -6.58 26.58
CA SER A 37 4.44 -6.27 27.66
C SER A 37 3.01 -6.08 27.13
N PHE A 38 2.85 -5.61 25.89
CA PHE A 38 1.54 -5.41 25.27
C PHE A 38 1.21 -6.55 24.30
N VAL A 39 0.06 -7.19 24.50
CA VAL A 39 -0.41 -8.25 23.60
C VAL A 39 -0.66 -7.68 22.20
N ALA A 40 0.07 -8.20 21.21
CA ALA A 40 -0.14 -7.91 19.80
C ALA A 40 -1.36 -8.71 19.27
N PRO A 41 -2.30 -8.08 18.57
CA PRO A 41 -3.41 -8.82 17.96
C PRO A 41 -2.90 -9.71 16.80
N LEU A 42 -3.55 -10.86 16.56
CA LEU A 42 -3.30 -11.75 15.41
C LEU A 42 -3.52 -11.09 14.03
N GLY A 43 -3.97 -9.83 14.03
CA GLY A 43 -4.03 -8.93 12.88
C GLY A 43 -4.62 -7.58 13.28
N GLY A 44 -4.17 -6.50 12.64
CA GLY A 44 -4.70 -5.15 12.86
C GLY A 44 -3.97 -4.37 13.95
N SER A 45 -4.67 -3.46 14.62
CA SER A 45 -4.08 -2.57 15.62
C SER A 45 -4.90 -2.54 16.90
N LYS A 46 -4.22 -2.58 18.05
CA LYS A 46 -4.85 -2.39 19.36
C LYS A 46 -4.13 -1.29 20.12
N THR A 47 -4.92 -0.41 20.73
CA THR A 47 -4.44 0.71 21.53
C THR A 47 -4.67 0.43 23.02
N TYR A 48 -3.63 0.66 23.83
CA TYR A 48 -3.66 0.60 25.28
C TYR A 48 -3.41 2.02 25.84
N PRO A 49 -4.38 2.63 26.55
CA PRO A 49 -4.12 3.82 27.35
C PRO A 49 -3.36 3.41 28.61
N TYR A 50 -2.21 4.04 28.88
CA TYR A 50 -1.40 3.76 30.06
C TYR A 50 -0.79 5.06 30.61
N HIS A 51 -1.22 5.47 31.81
CA HIS A 51 -0.75 6.68 32.50
C HIS A 51 -0.61 7.93 31.62
N GLY A 52 -1.64 8.24 30.82
CA GLY A 52 -1.65 9.42 29.95
C GLY A 52 -0.96 9.23 28.59
N TYR A 53 -0.30 8.08 28.38
CA TYR A 53 0.28 7.71 27.09
C TYR A 53 -0.64 6.76 26.33
N LYS A 54 -0.63 6.90 25.00
CA LYS A 54 -1.37 6.03 24.08
C LYS A 54 -0.38 5.08 23.39
N VAL A 55 -0.29 3.85 23.87
CA VAL A 55 0.56 2.82 23.24
C VAL A 55 -0.28 2.06 22.23
N THR A 56 0.16 2.00 20.97
CA THR A 56 -0.57 1.27 19.92
C THR A 56 0.31 0.19 19.33
N THR A 57 -0.11 -1.07 19.47
CA THR A 57 0.54 -2.22 18.86
C THR A 57 -0.17 -2.53 17.56
N LYS A 58 0.56 -2.47 16.44
CA LYS A 58 0.03 -2.76 15.09
C LYS A 58 0.78 -3.94 14.48
N VAL A 59 0.04 -4.95 14.06
CA VAL A 59 0.57 -6.09 13.30
C VAL A 59 0.01 -5.99 11.89
N PRO A 60 0.82 -5.57 10.90
CA PRO A 60 0.39 -5.58 9.51
C PRO A 60 0.19 -7.01 9.06
N VAL A 61 -0.98 -7.30 8.49
CA VAL A 61 -1.26 -8.60 7.88
C VAL A 61 -1.05 -8.45 6.38
N ASN A 62 0.05 -9.00 5.88
CA ASN A 62 0.35 -9.02 4.46
C ASN A 62 0.14 -10.44 3.93
N TYR A 63 -0.81 -10.61 3.02
CA TYR A 63 -1.01 -11.86 2.30
C TYR A 63 -0.31 -11.79 0.95
N LYS A 64 0.44 -12.83 0.60
CA LYS A 64 0.95 -13.05 -0.76
C LYS A 64 0.02 -14.03 -1.46
N LEU A 65 -0.42 -13.67 -2.66
CA LEU A 65 -1.23 -14.53 -3.50
C LEU A 65 -0.29 -15.36 -4.38
N ASP A 66 -0.41 -16.68 -4.27
CA ASP A 66 0.25 -17.61 -5.17
C ASP A 66 -0.54 -17.68 -6.48
N ALA A 67 0.12 -17.33 -7.58
CA ALA A 67 -0.52 -17.20 -8.89
C ALA A 67 -0.98 -18.55 -9.45
N GLU A 68 -0.22 -19.62 -9.22
CA GLU A 68 -0.53 -20.96 -9.75
C GLU A 68 -1.73 -21.58 -9.03
N VAL A 69 -1.77 -21.41 -7.72
CA VAL A 69 -2.90 -21.86 -6.90
C VAL A 69 -4.14 -21.00 -7.18
N TRP A 70 -3.95 -19.70 -7.40
CA TRP A 70 -5.05 -18.78 -7.70
C TRP A 70 -5.78 -19.14 -9.00
N THR A 71 -5.07 -19.39 -10.10
CA THR A 71 -5.71 -19.72 -11.39
C THR A 71 -6.55 -20.99 -11.32
N GLY A 72 -6.17 -21.97 -10.49
CA GLY A 72 -6.95 -23.18 -10.26
C GLY A 72 -8.22 -23.00 -9.40
N ILE A 73 -8.33 -21.89 -8.66
CA ILE A 73 -9.46 -21.60 -7.75
C ILE A 73 -10.32 -20.44 -8.27
N GLU A 74 -9.79 -19.59 -9.15
CA GLU A 74 -10.45 -18.39 -9.67
C GLU A 74 -11.85 -18.69 -10.24
N GLU A 75 -12.00 -19.80 -10.96
CA GLU A 75 -13.28 -20.22 -11.54
C GLU A 75 -14.34 -20.61 -10.49
N LYS A 76 -13.91 -21.02 -9.29
CA LYS A 76 -14.80 -21.41 -8.19
C LYS A 76 -15.33 -20.20 -7.40
N ILE A 77 -14.75 -19.02 -7.60
CA ILE A 77 -15.09 -17.80 -6.86
C ILE A 77 -15.78 -16.80 -7.80
N PRO A 78 -16.96 -16.25 -7.42
CA PRO A 78 -17.63 -15.22 -8.20
C PRO A 78 -16.71 -14.02 -8.47
N PRO A 79 -16.73 -13.41 -9.68
CA PRO A 79 -15.85 -12.30 -10.05
C PRO A 79 -15.82 -11.12 -9.07
N ALA A 80 -16.96 -10.82 -8.43
CA ALA A 80 -17.10 -9.73 -7.46
C ALA A 80 -16.34 -9.97 -6.14
N LEU A 81 -15.97 -11.21 -5.85
CA LEU A 81 -15.28 -11.62 -4.61
C LEU A 81 -13.82 -12.00 -4.85
N ARG A 82 -13.33 -11.87 -6.08
CA ARG A 82 -11.94 -12.18 -6.40
C ARG A 82 -11.01 -11.10 -5.83
N PRO A 83 -9.88 -11.46 -5.21
CA PRO A 83 -8.87 -10.50 -4.76
C PRO A 83 -8.20 -9.75 -5.92
N VAL A 84 -8.26 -10.29 -7.13
CA VAL A 84 -7.74 -9.66 -8.36
C VAL A 84 -8.92 -9.19 -9.21
N GLN A 85 -8.97 -7.89 -9.51
CA GLN A 85 -9.95 -7.32 -10.44
C GLN A 85 -9.35 -7.21 -11.83
N THR A 86 -9.82 -8.05 -12.75
CA THR A 86 -9.41 -8.02 -14.15
C THR A 86 -10.40 -7.18 -14.95
N LYS A 87 -9.92 -6.11 -15.61
CA LYS A 87 -10.72 -5.34 -16.57
C LYS A 87 -10.40 -5.83 -17.98
N LEU A 88 -11.35 -6.49 -18.62
CA LEU A 88 -11.25 -6.84 -20.04
C LEU A 88 -11.61 -5.61 -20.87
N ALA A 89 -10.63 -5.06 -21.57
CA ALA A 89 -10.83 -3.97 -22.52
C ALA A 89 -10.75 -4.52 -23.95
N ILE A 90 -11.56 -3.95 -24.85
CA ILE A 90 -11.46 -4.24 -26.29
C ILE A 90 -10.15 -3.63 -26.78
N ASP A 91 -9.28 -4.44 -27.37
CA ASP A 91 -8.08 -3.94 -28.03
C ASP A 91 -8.50 -3.16 -29.29
N PRO A 92 -8.28 -1.82 -29.33
CA PRO A 92 -8.66 -1.00 -30.47
C PRO A 92 -7.85 -1.37 -31.74
N THR A 93 -6.72 -2.07 -31.59
CA THR A 93 -5.81 -2.40 -32.69
C THR A 93 -6.30 -3.63 -33.47
N GLY A 94 -6.78 -4.66 -32.77
CA GLY A 94 -7.37 -5.88 -33.36
C GLY A 94 -8.83 -5.74 -33.81
N CYS A 95 -9.58 -4.77 -33.28
CA CYS A 95 -10.99 -4.54 -33.61
C CYS A 95 -11.19 -3.51 -34.73
N LYS A 96 -10.51 -3.66 -35.87
CA LYS A 96 -10.76 -2.81 -37.05
C LYS A 96 -12.13 -3.06 -37.71
N ILE A 97 -12.73 -4.24 -37.49
CA ILE A 97 -13.96 -4.69 -38.16
C ILE A 97 -15.23 -4.40 -37.33
N CYS A 98 -15.09 -4.16 -36.02
CA CYS A 98 -16.18 -3.73 -35.16
C CYS A 98 -15.96 -2.26 -34.80
N GLY A 99 -16.40 -1.35 -35.67
CA GLY A 99 -16.28 0.10 -35.44
C GLY A 99 -16.96 0.55 -34.12
N PRO A 100 -16.69 1.79 -33.66
CA PRO A 100 -17.37 2.34 -32.50
C PRO A 100 -18.86 2.25 -32.76
N PHE A 101 -19.59 1.71 -31.78
CA PHE A 101 -21.04 1.61 -31.72
C PHE A 101 -21.69 2.72 -32.54
N ALA A 102 -22.06 2.44 -33.80
CA ALA A 102 -22.71 3.43 -34.62
C ALA A 102 -24.00 3.79 -33.87
N PRO A 103 -24.25 5.06 -33.50
CA PRO A 103 -25.50 5.41 -32.86
C PRO A 103 -26.60 4.92 -33.77
N ARG A 104 -27.54 4.12 -33.23
CA ARG A 104 -28.71 3.67 -33.99
C ARG A 104 -29.33 4.93 -34.58
N ARG A 105 -29.20 5.14 -35.89
CA ARG A 105 -29.94 6.22 -36.55
C ARG A 105 -31.39 5.86 -36.31
N SER A 106 -32.06 6.61 -35.43
CA SER A 106 -33.51 6.55 -35.31
C SER A 106 -34.08 6.69 -36.73
N PRO A 107 -35.02 5.83 -37.16
CA PRO A 107 -35.63 6.01 -38.46
C PRO A 107 -36.23 7.41 -38.52
N GLN A 108 -35.71 8.25 -39.42
CA GLN A 108 -36.31 9.56 -39.70
C GLN A 108 -37.73 9.29 -40.20
N ARG A 109 -38.73 9.69 -39.42
CA ARG A 109 -40.14 9.63 -39.83
C ARG A 109 -40.27 10.52 -41.07
N PRO A 110 -40.75 10.03 -42.23
CA PRO A 110 -40.90 10.88 -43.39
C PRO A 110 -41.92 11.97 -43.06
N ALA A 111 -41.45 13.22 -43.05
CA ALA A 111 -42.29 14.38 -43.06
C ALA A 111 -42.95 14.44 -44.43
N ASN A 112 -44.16 13.89 -44.55
CA ASN A 112 -45.23 14.28 -45.48
C ASN A 112 -46.31 13.19 -45.52
N LEU A 113 -47.34 13.34 -44.67
CA LEU A 113 -48.69 12.85 -44.94
C LEU A 113 -49.61 14.03 -44.60
N ARG A 114 -50.09 14.71 -45.64
CA ARG A 114 -51.33 15.47 -45.60
C ARG A 114 -52.49 14.47 -45.70
#